data_AF-A0A1Y1MU11-F1
#
_entry.id   AF-A0A1Y1MU11-F1
#
_cell.length_a   1.000
_cell.length_b   1.000
_cell.length_c   1.000
_cell.angle_alpha   90.00
_cell.angle_beta   90.00
_cell.angle_gamma   90.00
#
_symmetry.space_group_name_H-M   'P 1'
#
loop_
_entity.id
_entity.type
_entity.pdbx_description
1 polymer ?
#
loop_
_entity_poly.entity_id
_entity_poly.type
_entity_poly.pdbx_seq_one_letter_code
_entity_poly.pdbx_strand_id
1 'polypeptide(L)'
;MAVATENAIANLEGTESVLDKLFKGPRMTKEFIRKHCKEHKLYQTPHLNDVLYLHYKGFSRIENLEEYTGLRCLWLENNGINKISGLDNQTDLRSLFLHYNLIKKIEKLENCPNLNSINLSHNQVRKIENLANNTKLQTLNLGNNYIETIEELEHLELLQEVSVLDLSNNHIEDPLIVEIFARMGSLRVLCLNGNPVVRKIPAYRKTLILSCLELRYLDDRPVFPRDRACAEA
;
A
#
# COMPACT_ATOMS: atom_id res chain seq x y z
N MET A 1 -12.94 -51.93 -16.63
CA MET A 1 -13.84 -50.94 -17.28
C MET A 1 -14.96 -50.67 -16.29
N ALA A 2 -14.89 -49.68 -15.39
CA ALA A 2 -15.11 -48.25 -15.67
C ALA A 2 -16.31 -48.10 -16.63
N VAL A 3 -17.48 -47.62 -16.23
CA VAL A 3 -17.75 -46.32 -15.64
C VAL A 3 -19.04 -46.39 -14.81
N ALA A 4 -19.00 -45.92 -13.56
CA ALA A 4 -20.18 -45.52 -12.81
C ALA A 4 -19.83 -44.23 -12.06
N THR A 5 -20.77 -43.29 -12.06
CA THR A 5 -20.83 -42.05 -11.26
C THR A 5 -20.01 -40.83 -11.73
N GLU A 6 -20.38 -40.29 -12.89
CA GLU A 6 -20.37 -38.83 -13.10
C GLU A 6 -21.71 -38.26 -12.62
N ASN A 7 -21.82 -37.90 -11.33
CA ASN A 7 -22.85 -37.00 -10.82
C ASN A 7 -22.55 -36.60 -9.37
N ALA A 8 -21.62 -35.67 -9.20
CA ALA A 8 -21.43 -34.87 -7.99
C ALA A 8 -20.54 -33.65 -8.28
N ILE A 9 -20.87 -32.87 -9.32
CA ILE A 9 -20.36 -31.50 -9.49
C ILE A 9 -21.58 -30.57 -9.52
N ALA A 10 -22.21 -30.45 -8.36
CA ALA A 10 -23.16 -29.39 -8.07
C ALA A 10 -23.13 -29.19 -6.55
N ASN A 11 -22.94 -27.94 -6.13
CA ASN A 11 -22.93 -27.43 -4.74
C ASN A 11 -21.59 -27.50 -4.00
N LEU A 12 -20.69 -26.58 -4.36
CA LEU A 12 -19.68 -26.05 -3.43
C LEU A 12 -19.65 -24.52 -3.52
N GLU A 13 -20.81 -23.87 -3.31
CA GLU A 13 -20.82 -22.53 -2.73
C GLU A 13 -20.64 -22.71 -1.22
N GLY A 14 -19.43 -22.47 -0.70
CA GLY A 14 -19.20 -22.40 0.74
C GLY A 14 -18.12 -23.29 1.34
N THR A 15 -17.09 -23.72 0.61
CA THR A 15 -15.91 -24.32 1.26
C THR A 15 -14.94 -23.23 1.72
N GLU A 16 -15.05 -22.87 3.00
CA GLU A 16 -13.98 -22.21 3.75
C GLU A 16 -12.67 -22.98 3.50
N SER A 17 -11.62 -22.27 3.08
CA SER A 17 -10.35 -22.93 2.75
C SER A 17 -9.76 -23.56 4.02
N VAL A 18 -8.99 -24.64 3.88
CA VAL A 18 -8.29 -25.27 5.02
C VAL A 18 -7.42 -24.24 5.78
N LEU A 19 -6.95 -23.21 5.09
CA LEU A 19 -6.23 -22.06 5.67
C LEU A 19 -7.13 -21.19 6.55
N ASP A 20 -8.40 -20.97 6.19
CA ASP A 20 -9.34 -20.19 7.01
C ASP A 20 -9.64 -20.88 8.35
N LYS A 21 -9.65 -22.21 8.38
CA LYS A 21 -9.79 -22.98 9.64
C LYS A 21 -8.57 -22.88 10.57
N LEU A 22 -7.39 -22.56 10.02
CA LEU A 22 -6.15 -22.40 10.79
C LEU A 22 -6.03 -21.01 11.41
N PHE A 23 -6.64 -19.98 10.82
CA PHE A 23 -6.67 -18.61 11.35
C PHE A 23 -7.86 -18.40 12.29
N LYS A 24 -7.71 -18.76 13.57
CA LYS A 24 -8.69 -18.47 14.65
C LYS A 24 -8.75 -17.00 15.08
N GLY A 25 -8.54 -16.07 14.14
CA GLY A 25 -8.64 -14.63 14.39
C GLY A 25 -10.10 -14.15 14.32
N PRO A 26 -10.42 -12.99 14.91
CA PRO A 26 -11.71 -12.35 14.69
C PRO A 26 -11.92 -12.09 13.19
N ARG A 27 -13.16 -12.30 12.72
CA ARG A 27 -13.56 -12.02 11.33
C ARG A 27 -14.31 -10.70 11.24
N MET A 28 -14.18 -10.05 10.09
CA MET A 28 -14.77 -8.75 9.82
C MET A 28 -16.21 -8.93 9.31
N THR A 29 -17.11 -9.43 10.17
CA THR A 29 -18.51 -9.71 9.77
C THR A 29 -19.37 -8.45 9.66
N LYS A 30 -20.48 -8.51 8.91
CA LYS A 30 -21.43 -7.38 8.79
C LYS A 30 -21.97 -6.93 10.14
N GLU A 31 -22.28 -7.88 11.03
CA GLU A 31 -22.77 -7.62 12.38
C GLU A 31 -21.73 -6.89 13.21
N PHE A 32 -20.46 -7.31 13.12
CA PHE A 32 -19.35 -6.62 13.78
C PHE A 32 -19.25 -5.18 13.29
N ILE A 33 -19.18 -4.95 11.98
CA ILE A 33 -18.97 -3.59 11.44
C ILE A 33 -20.15 -2.69 11.81
N ARG A 34 -21.40 -3.19 11.74
CA ARG A 34 -22.59 -2.42 12.16
C ARG A 34 -22.57 -2.06 13.65
N LYS A 35 -22.21 -3.02 14.51
CA LYS A 35 -22.07 -2.78 15.96
C LYS A 35 -20.94 -1.78 16.23
N HIS A 36 -19.80 -1.94 15.58
CA HIS A 36 -18.67 -1.04 15.68
C HIS A 36 -19.03 0.38 15.25
N CYS A 37 -19.72 0.54 14.11
CA CYS A 37 -20.22 1.84 13.66
C CYS A 37 -21.11 2.49 14.72
N LYS A 38 -22.05 1.73 15.30
CA LYS A 38 -22.92 2.24 16.37
C LYS A 38 -22.14 2.68 17.61
N GLU A 39 -21.17 1.89 18.07
CA GLU A 39 -20.34 2.19 19.24
C GLU A 39 -19.47 3.43 19.03
N HIS A 40 -18.97 3.62 17.81
CA HIS A 40 -18.12 4.75 17.43
C HIS A 40 -18.89 5.95 16.85
N LYS A 41 -20.22 5.96 17.00
CA LYS A 41 -21.11 7.06 16.55
C LYS A 41 -21.01 7.36 15.05
N LEU A 42 -20.71 6.34 14.24
CA LEU A 42 -20.77 6.37 12.79
C LEU A 42 -22.20 6.07 12.30
N TYR A 43 -22.47 6.30 11.02
CA TYR A 43 -23.78 6.02 10.44
C TYR A 43 -24.06 4.52 10.43
N GLN A 44 -25.27 4.14 10.85
CA GLN A 44 -25.74 2.76 10.74
C GLN A 44 -26.01 2.36 9.28
N THR A 45 -26.27 3.34 8.42
CA THR A 45 -26.40 3.18 6.97
C THR A 45 -25.00 3.12 6.35
N PRO A 46 -24.53 1.96 5.83
CA PRO A 46 -23.13 1.76 5.44
C PRO A 46 -22.58 2.79 4.46
N HIS A 47 -23.31 3.07 3.38
CA HIS A 47 -22.88 3.96 2.30
C HIS A 47 -22.80 5.45 2.69
N LEU A 48 -23.30 5.84 3.87
CA LEU A 48 -23.17 7.22 4.37
C LEU A 48 -21.87 7.46 5.14
N ASN A 49 -21.13 6.40 5.46
CA ASN A 49 -19.83 6.54 6.13
C ASN A 49 -18.76 6.87 5.09
N ASP A 50 -18.08 8.01 5.30
CA ASP A 50 -16.91 8.41 4.53
C ASP A 50 -15.59 7.98 5.18
N VAL A 51 -15.61 7.68 6.48
CA VAL A 51 -14.47 7.17 7.25
C VAL A 51 -14.88 5.92 8.03
N LEU A 52 -13.99 4.91 8.05
CA LEU A 52 -14.20 3.70 8.84
C LEU A 52 -12.91 3.27 9.56
N TYR A 53 -13.04 2.99 10.85
CA TYR A 53 -11.93 2.69 11.76
C TYR A 53 -11.89 1.21 12.15
N LEU A 54 -11.16 0.37 11.43
CA LEU A 54 -11.09 -1.07 11.65
C LEU A 54 -9.69 -1.53 12.12
N HIS A 55 -8.93 -0.63 12.72
CA HIS A 55 -7.61 -0.91 13.28
C HIS A 55 -7.65 -1.71 14.58
N TYR A 56 -6.55 -2.40 14.89
CA TYR A 56 -6.34 -3.14 16.15
C TYR A 56 -7.44 -4.17 16.45
N LYS A 57 -8.03 -4.79 15.42
CA LYS A 57 -9.09 -5.79 15.61
C LYS A 57 -8.58 -7.22 15.49
N GLY A 58 -7.42 -7.45 14.89
CA GLY A 58 -6.87 -8.78 14.64
C GLY A 58 -7.44 -9.45 13.40
N PHE A 59 -8.01 -8.68 12.46
CA PHE A 59 -8.57 -9.23 11.23
C PHE A 59 -7.49 -9.85 10.34
N SER A 60 -7.77 -11.02 9.78
CA SER A 60 -6.88 -11.67 8.80
C SER A 60 -7.21 -11.34 7.35
N ARG A 61 -8.42 -10.82 7.10
CA ARG A 61 -8.95 -10.52 5.76
C ARG A 61 -9.80 -9.26 5.80
N ILE A 62 -9.83 -8.56 4.67
CA ILE A 62 -10.76 -7.45 4.41
C ILE A 62 -11.96 -8.06 3.66
N GLU A 63 -13.14 -7.96 4.26
CA GLU A 63 -14.40 -8.54 3.78
C GLU A 63 -15.61 -7.75 4.27
N ASN A 64 -16.78 -7.92 3.64
CA ASN A 64 -18.04 -7.31 4.07
C ASN A 64 -18.09 -5.77 3.97
N LEU A 65 -17.34 -5.18 3.02
CA LEU A 65 -17.37 -3.75 2.71
C LEU A 65 -18.23 -3.40 1.48
N GLU A 66 -18.99 -4.35 0.93
CA GLU A 66 -19.69 -4.16 -0.37
C GLU A 66 -20.71 -3.02 -0.32
N GLU A 67 -21.31 -2.77 0.85
CA GLU A 67 -22.30 -1.71 1.10
C GLU A 67 -21.67 -0.36 1.49
N TYR A 68 -20.37 -0.32 1.81
CA TYR A 68 -19.65 0.87 2.27
C TYR A 68 -19.03 1.64 1.09
N THR A 69 -19.87 1.99 0.11
CA THR A 69 -19.44 2.61 -1.16
C THR A 69 -18.99 4.06 -1.00
N GLY A 70 -19.48 4.77 0.02
CA GLY A 70 -19.12 6.17 0.29
C GLY A 70 -17.76 6.38 0.97
N LEU A 71 -17.02 5.30 1.27
CA LEU A 71 -15.75 5.39 1.99
C LEU A 71 -14.70 6.17 1.21
N ARG A 72 -14.13 7.19 1.87
CA ARG A 72 -13.00 7.99 1.41
C ARG A 72 -11.73 7.68 2.20
N CYS A 73 -11.86 7.24 3.45
CA CYS A 73 -10.74 6.92 4.32
C CYS A 73 -10.98 5.61 5.08
N LEU A 74 -10.06 4.66 4.96
CA LEU A 74 -10.16 3.36 5.59
C LEU A 74 -8.91 3.06 6.43
N TRP A 75 -9.12 2.85 7.73
CA TRP A 75 -8.07 2.51 8.69
C TRP A 75 -8.12 1.02 9.01
N LEU A 76 -7.07 0.29 8.68
CA LEU A 76 -6.94 -1.17 8.83
C LEU A 76 -5.58 -1.56 9.43
N GLU A 77 -4.86 -0.61 10.01
CA GLU A 77 -3.56 -0.83 10.62
C GLU A 77 -3.60 -1.76 11.84
N ASN A 78 -2.47 -2.39 12.14
CA ASN A 78 -2.31 -3.28 13.28
C ASN A 78 -3.35 -4.41 13.31
N ASN A 79 -3.51 -5.07 12.16
CA ASN A 79 -4.29 -6.29 12.02
C ASN A 79 -3.36 -7.45 11.59
N GLY A 80 -3.94 -8.59 11.23
CA GLY A 80 -3.23 -9.74 10.67
C GLY A 80 -3.48 -9.92 9.17
N ILE A 81 -3.79 -8.85 8.44
CA ILE A 81 -4.23 -8.92 7.05
C ILE A 81 -3.06 -9.37 6.19
N ASN A 82 -3.22 -10.47 5.46
CA ASN A 82 -2.16 -11.02 4.60
C ASN A 82 -2.36 -10.73 3.11
N LYS A 83 -3.55 -10.24 2.74
CA LYS A 83 -3.95 -10.00 1.35
C LYS A 83 -4.91 -8.81 1.28
N ILE A 84 -4.71 -7.95 0.29
CA ILE A 84 -5.66 -6.89 -0.05
C ILE A 84 -6.82 -7.53 -0.84
N SER A 85 -8.03 -7.41 -0.32
CA SER A 85 -9.26 -7.98 -0.89
C SER A 85 -10.48 -7.16 -0.46
N GLY A 86 -11.66 -7.42 -1.04
CA GLY A 86 -12.91 -6.85 -0.56
C GLY A 86 -12.99 -5.32 -0.66
N LEU A 87 -12.23 -4.73 -1.60
CA LEU A 87 -12.22 -3.31 -1.92
C LEU A 87 -12.85 -3.01 -3.30
N ASP A 88 -13.57 -3.98 -3.86
CA ASP A 88 -14.06 -3.92 -5.24
C ASP A 88 -15.07 -2.79 -5.48
N ASN A 89 -15.78 -2.37 -4.42
CA ASN A 89 -16.82 -1.32 -4.49
C ASN A 89 -16.35 0.04 -3.93
N GLN A 90 -15.09 0.16 -3.50
CA GLN A 90 -14.54 1.34 -2.84
C GLN A 90 -14.00 2.38 -3.85
N THR A 91 -14.82 2.74 -4.83
CA THR A 91 -14.41 3.62 -5.94
C THR A 91 -14.09 5.05 -5.49
N ASP A 92 -14.68 5.51 -4.38
CA ASP A 92 -14.47 6.83 -3.79
C ASP A 92 -13.30 6.89 -2.78
N LEU A 93 -12.60 5.77 -2.55
CA LEU A 93 -11.54 5.68 -1.56
C LEU A 93 -10.34 6.53 -1.94
N ARG A 94 -9.88 7.37 -1.00
CA ARG A 94 -8.77 8.32 -1.17
C ARG A 94 -7.58 7.99 -0.28
N SER A 95 -7.83 7.45 0.91
CA SER A 95 -6.80 7.13 1.89
C SER A 95 -6.97 5.72 2.42
N LEU A 96 -5.93 4.92 2.32
CA LEU A 96 -5.91 3.52 2.77
C LEU A 96 -4.71 3.27 3.68
N PHE A 97 -4.99 2.99 4.95
CA PHE A 97 -3.97 2.71 5.97
C PHE A 97 -3.94 1.23 6.31
N LEU A 98 -2.87 0.55 5.90
CA LEU A 98 -2.67 -0.90 6.05
C LEU A 98 -1.34 -1.22 6.75
N HIS A 99 -0.72 -0.24 7.41
CA HIS A 99 0.55 -0.44 8.09
C HIS A 99 0.46 -1.41 9.27
N TYR A 100 1.55 -2.10 9.60
CA TYR A 100 1.58 -3.18 10.60
C TYR A 100 0.57 -4.31 10.29
N ASN A 101 0.72 -4.91 9.11
CA ASN A 101 -0.02 -6.11 8.68
C ASN A 101 0.97 -7.14 8.11
N LEU A 102 0.48 -8.16 7.41
CA LEU A 102 1.26 -9.27 6.84
C LEU A 102 1.16 -9.31 5.31
N ILE A 103 0.89 -8.17 4.67
CA ILE A 103 0.64 -8.08 3.23
C ILE A 103 1.93 -8.31 2.45
N LYS A 104 1.90 -9.23 1.50
CA LYS A 104 3.08 -9.58 0.67
C LYS A 104 3.06 -8.95 -0.72
N LYS A 105 1.88 -8.60 -1.21
CA LYS A 105 1.66 -8.15 -2.58
C LYS A 105 0.65 -7.01 -2.60
N ILE A 106 0.95 -6.01 -3.43
CA ILE A 106 -0.01 -4.96 -3.79
C ILE A 106 -0.91 -5.52 -4.89
N GLU A 107 -2.20 -5.61 -4.64
CA GLU A 107 -3.19 -6.13 -5.58
C GLU A 107 -4.57 -5.56 -5.25
N LYS A 108 -5.53 -5.63 -6.19
CA LYS A 108 -6.93 -5.22 -5.99
C LYS A 108 -7.14 -3.73 -5.73
N LEU A 109 -6.10 -2.91 -5.95
CA LEU A 109 -6.19 -1.46 -5.85
C LEU A 109 -6.59 -0.80 -7.18
N GLU A 110 -6.66 -1.57 -8.26
CA GLU A 110 -7.17 -1.12 -9.57
C GLU A 110 -8.62 -0.62 -9.52
N ASN A 111 -9.40 -1.11 -8.55
CA ASN A 111 -10.80 -0.73 -8.31
C ASN A 111 -10.95 0.57 -7.51
N CYS A 112 -9.85 1.15 -7.00
CA CYS A 112 -9.82 2.35 -6.19
C CYS A 112 -9.10 3.50 -6.92
N PRO A 113 -9.61 4.00 -8.06
CA PRO A 113 -8.90 4.95 -8.93
C PRO A 113 -8.69 6.33 -8.28
N ASN A 114 -9.44 6.64 -7.21
CA ASN A 114 -9.35 7.90 -6.49
C ASN A 114 -8.34 7.88 -5.33
N LEU A 115 -7.58 6.78 -5.14
CA LEU A 115 -6.56 6.70 -4.11
C LEU A 115 -5.51 7.80 -4.30
N ASN A 116 -5.29 8.53 -3.21
CA ASN A 116 -4.35 9.62 -3.10
C ASN A 116 -3.23 9.32 -2.10
N SER A 117 -3.54 8.56 -1.05
CA SER A 117 -2.57 8.17 -0.02
C SER A 117 -2.71 6.68 0.33
N ILE A 118 -1.61 5.96 0.27
CA ILE A 118 -1.52 4.55 0.68
C ILE A 118 -0.38 4.42 1.68
N ASN A 119 -0.68 3.81 2.83
CA ASN A 119 0.34 3.42 3.80
C ASN A 119 0.38 1.91 3.97
N LEU A 120 1.44 1.30 3.46
CA LEU A 120 1.76 -0.13 3.54
C LEU A 120 3.04 -0.38 4.35
N SER A 121 3.45 0.55 5.20
CA SER A 121 4.66 0.35 6.01
C SER A 121 4.54 -0.83 6.98
N HIS A 122 5.64 -1.44 7.38
CA HIS A 122 5.64 -2.61 8.27
C HIS A 122 4.74 -3.74 7.74
N ASN A 123 4.99 -4.15 6.50
CA ASN A 123 4.36 -5.30 5.85
C ASN A 123 5.46 -6.23 5.30
N GLN A 124 5.10 -7.13 4.38
CA GLN A 124 5.99 -8.09 3.75
C GLN A 124 6.09 -7.88 2.23
N VAL A 125 5.87 -6.64 1.77
CA VAL A 125 5.86 -6.29 0.34
C VAL A 125 7.27 -6.38 -0.22
N ARG A 126 7.42 -7.01 -1.39
CA ARG A 126 8.70 -7.12 -2.11
C ARG A 126 8.73 -6.30 -3.38
N LYS A 127 7.59 -6.15 -4.04
CA LYS A 127 7.48 -5.48 -5.34
C LYS A 127 6.38 -4.43 -5.34
N ILE A 128 6.68 -3.29 -5.92
CA ILE A 128 5.71 -2.27 -6.27
C ILE A 128 5.09 -2.68 -7.60
N GLU A 129 3.80 -2.98 -7.59
CA GLU A 129 3.05 -3.44 -8.77
C GLU A 129 1.57 -3.10 -8.61
N ASN A 130 0.79 -3.20 -9.69
CA ASN A 130 -0.68 -3.05 -9.68
C ASN A 130 -1.19 -1.69 -9.18
N LEU A 131 -0.38 -0.63 -9.33
CA LEU A 131 -0.76 0.75 -8.99
C LEU A 131 -1.00 1.64 -10.22
N ALA A 132 -0.97 1.07 -11.43
CA ALA A 132 -1.04 1.86 -12.68
C ALA A 132 -2.34 2.67 -12.83
N ASN A 133 -3.45 2.17 -12.27
CA ASN A 133 -4.75 2.84 -12.31
C ASN A 133 -4.88 3.95 -11.25
N ASN A 134 -4.00 4.00 -10.25
CA ASN A 134 -4.05 4.96 -9.14
C ASN A 134 -3.34 6.26 -9.55
N THR A 135 -3.79 6.87 -10.64
CA THR A 135 -3.15 8.04 -11.26
C THR A 135 -3.17 9.29 -10.39
N LYS A 136 -3.97 9.31 -9.32
CA LYS A 136 -4.06 10.42 -8.34
C LYS A 136 -3.22 10.19 -7.07
N LEU A 137 -2.45 9.09 -7.02
CA LEU A 137 -1.65 8.72 -5.86
C LEU A 137 -0.51 9.74 -5.67
N GLN A 138 -0.54 10.43 -4.54
CA GLN A 138 0.46 11.46 -4.20
C GLN A 138 1.37 11.02 -3.06
N THR A 139 0.88 10.17 -2.16
CA THR A 139 1.64 9.67 -1.01
C THR A 139 1.66 8.15 -1.01
N LEU A 140 2.86 7.58 -1.04
CA LEU A 140 3.08 6.13 -0.94
C LEU A 140 4.11 5.85 0.15
N ASN A 141 3.68 5.18 1.21
CA ASN A 141 4.58 4.71 2.26
C ASN A 141 4.74 3.19 2.19
N LEU A 142 5.96 2.74 1.95
CA LEU A 142 6.40 1.35 1.89
C LEU A 142 7.60 1.10 2.82
N GLY A 143 7.83 1.95 3.82
CA GLY A 143 8.91 1.77 4.76
C GLY A 143 8.79 0.47 5.56
N ASN A 144 9.91 -0.13 5.97
CA ASN A 144 9.93 -1.42 6.69
C ASN A 144 9.20 -2.54 5.92
N ASN A 145 9.63 -2.78 4.69
CA ASN A 145 9.21 -3.90 3.85
C ASN A 145 10.47 -4.67 3.36
N TYR A 146 10.35 -5.48 2.32
CA TYR A 146 11.44 -6.33 1.81
C TYR A 146 11.73 -6.08 0.32
N ILE A 147 11.64 -4.82 -0.11
CA ILE A 147 12.03 -4.40 -1.47
C ILE A 147 13.55 -4.41 -1.56
N GLU A 148 14.11 -5.00 -2.61
CA GLU A 148 15.55 -5.30 -2.72
C GLU A 148 16.13 -4.88 -4.07
N THR A 149 15.48 -5.25 -5.18
CA THR A 149 16.04 -5.10 -6.52
C THR A 149 15.44 -3.92 -7.28
N ILE A 150 16.12 -3.46 -8.33
CA ILE A 150 15.64 -2.36 -9.17
C ILE A 150 14.34 -2.72 -9.91
N GLU A 151 14.20 -3.97 -10.35
CA GLU A 151 13.01 -4.49 -11.06
C GLU A 151 11.75 -4.49 -10.18
N GLU A 152 11.93 -4.46 -8.86
CA GLU A 152 10.85 -4.36 -7.89
C GLU A 152 10.33 -2.93 -7.70
N LEU A 153 11.08 -1.93 -8.21
CA LEU A 153 10.80 -0.50 -8.13
C LEU A 153 10.36 0.11 -9.46
N GLU A 154 10.58 -0.56 -10.60
CA GLU A 154 10.28 -0.04 -11.95
C GLU A 154 8.87 0.54 -12.11
N HIS A 155 7.88 -0.03 -11.41
CA HIS A 155 6.49 0.45 -11.47
C HIS A 155 6.33 1.90 -10.99
N LEU A 156 7.25 2.41 -10.17
CA LEU A 156 7.28 3.81 -9.73
C LEU A 156 7.37 4.80 -10.89
N GLU A 157 7.99 4.42 -12.02
CA GLU A 157 8.07 5.27 -13.20
C GLU A 157 6.70 5.60 -13.80
N LEU A 158 5.69 4.76 -13.54
CA LEU A 158 4.32 4.99 -13.98
C LEU A 158 3.55 5.95 -13.06
N LEU A 159 4.05 6.20 -11.84
CA LEU A 159 3.35 6.95 -10.79
C LEU A 159 3.74 8.42 -10.78
N GLN A 160 3.36 9.14 -11.83
CA GLN A 160 3.80 10.52 -12.10
C GLN A 160 3.33 11.57 -11.08
N GLU A 161 2.28 11.29 -10.31
CA GLU A 161 1.76 12.19 -9.27
C GLU A 161 2.35 11.94 -7.88
N VAL A 162 3.13 10.86 -7.69
CA VAL A 162 3.72 10.55 -6.38
C VAL A 162 4.74 11.62 -6.02
N SER A 163 4.43 12.34 -4.94
CA SER A 163 5.25 13.45 -4.43
C SER A 163 5.91 13.13 -3.09
N VAL A 164 5.34 12.20 -2.33
CA VAL A 164 5.87 11.72 -1.06
C VAL A 164 6.04 10.21 -1.15
N LEU A 165 7.29 9.76 -1.13
CA LEU A 165 7.67 8.36 -1.21
C LEU A 165 8.56 7.99 -0.03
N ASP A 166 8.12 7.03 0.77
CA ASP A 166 8.90 6.45 1.85
C ASP A 166 9.23 4.99 1.53
N LEU A 167 10.51 4.72 1.31
CA LEU A 167 11.09 3.40 1.07
C LEU A 167 12.10 3.04 2.19
N SER A 168 12.07 3.74 3.31
CA SER A 168 13.03 3.55 4.41
C SER A 168 13.03 2.12 4.95
N ASN A 169 14.17 1.65 5.45
CA ASN A 169 14.30 0.32 6.07
C ASN A 169 13.78 -0.84 5.19
N ASN A 170 14.09 -0.79 3.90
CA ASN A 170 13.98 -1.93 2.99
C ASN A 170 15.37 -2.55 2.78
N HIS A 171 15.53 -3.41 1.77
CA HIS A 171 16.79 -4.06 1.42
C HIS A 171 17.33 -3.55 0.08
N ILE A 172 16.97 -2.34 -0.34
CA ILE A 172 17.34 -1.82 -1.66
C ILE A 172 18.86 -1.72 -1.78
N GLU A 173 19.42 -2.34 -2.81
CA GLU A 173 20.86 -2.49 -2.96
C GLU A 173 21.45 -1.77 -4.19
N ASP A 174 20.69 -1.63 -5.26
CA ASP A 174 21.20 -1.18 -6.56
C ASP A 174 21.21 0.36 -6.66
N PRO A 175 22.37 1.03 -6.84
CA PRO A 175 22.45 2.48 -7.04
C PRO A 175 21.70 3.01 -8.27
N LEU A 176 21.41 2.17 -9.28
CA LEU A 176 20.70 2.58 -10.50
C LEU A 176 19.24 3.00 -10.26
N ILE A 177 18.69 2.72 -9.07
CA ILE A 177 17.39 3.25 -8.61
C ILE A 177 17.29 4.79 -8.68
N VAL A 178 18.43 5.49 -8.69
CA VAL A 178 18.47 6.94 -8.92
C VAL A 178 17.84 7.33 -10.26
N GLU A 179 17.98 6.50 -11.30
CA GLU A 179 17.39 6.75 -12.62
C GLU A 179 15.86 6.69 -12.59
N ILE A 180 15.30 5.76 -11.82
CA ILE A 180 13.86 5.66 -11.59
C ILE A 180 13.35 6.95 -10.95
N PHE A 181 13.99 7.40 -9.87
CA PHE A 181 13.57 8.61 -9.16
C PHE A 181 13.75 9.88 -10.00
N ALA A 182 14.76 9.94 -10.87
CA ALA A 182 14.93 11.04 -11.82
C ALA A 182 13.76 11.17 -12.80
N ARG A 183 13.08 10.06 -13.13
CA ARG A 183 11.89 10.02 -13.99
C ARG A 183 10.59 10.37 -13.25
N MET A 184 10.60 10.43 -11.92
CA MET A 184 9.45 10.81 -11.10
C MET A 184 9.35 12.35 -10.98
N GLY A 185 8.73 12.98 -11.98
CA GLY A 185 8.70 14.45 -12.11
C GLY A 185 8.06 15.22 -10.94
N SER A 186 7.20 14.56 -10.15
CA SER A 186 6.51 15.18 -9.00
C SER A 186 7.16 14.87 -7.65
N LEU A 187 8.29 14.15 -7.61
CA LEU A 187 8.90 13.66 -6.37
C LEU A 187 9.49 14.82 -5.54
N ARG A 188 8.90 15.07 -4.37
CA ARG A 188 9.27 16.17 -3.46
C ARG A 188 9.88 15.67 -2.15
N VAL A 189 9.44 14.53 -1.66
CA VAL A 189 9.92 13.91 -0.42
C VAL A 189 10.29 12.47 -0.71
N LEU A 190 11.54 12.11 -0.42
CA LEU A 190 12.06 10.77 -0.60
C LEU A 190 12.77 10.32 0.68
N CYS A 191 12.37 9.18 1.24
CA CYS A 191 13.08 8.53 2.35
C CYS A 191 13.66 7.18 1.88
N LEU A 192 14.96 7.01 2.00
CA LEU A 192 15.70 5.77 1.69
C LEU A 192 16.60 5.32 2.85
N ASN A 193 16.68 6.09 3.94
CA ASN A 193 17.39 5.73 5.15
C ASN A 193 17.10 4.28 5.58
N GLY A 194 18.13 3.56 6.02
CA GLY A 194 17.99 2.15 6.41
C GLY A 194 18.11 1.14 5.25
N ASN A 195 18.31 1.59 4.00
CA ASN A 195 18.64 0.71 2.88
C ASN A 195 20.17 0.62 2.64
N PRO A 196 20.71 -0.54 2.20
CA PRO A 196 22.10 -0.67 1.78
C PRO A 196 22.54 0.32 0.69
N VAL A 197 21.63 0.68 -0.23
CA VAL A 197 21.90 1.58 -1.36
C VAL A 197 22.44 2.95 -0.94
N VAL A 198 22.06 3.45 0.24
CA VAL A 198 22.48 4.77 0.76
C VAL A 198 24.01 4.88 0.85
N ARG A 199 24.71 3.77 1.16
CA ARG A 199 26.18 3.73 1.22
C ARG A 199 26.83 3.44 -0.13
N LYS A 200 26.06 2.93 -1.09
CA LYS A 200 26.55 2.50 -2.41
C LYS A 200 26.44 3.62 -3.45
N ILE A 201 25.54 4.59 -3.28
CA ILE A 201 25.44 5.77 -4.16
C ILE A 201 26.58 6.76 -3.82
N PRO A 202 27.49 7.04 -4.76
CA PRO A 202 28.54 8.05 -4.56
C PRO A 202 27.93 9.42 -4.32
N ALA A 203 28.45 10.16 -3.34
CA ALA A 203 27.93 11.46 -2.95
C ALA A 203 26.39 11.48 -2.80
N TYR A 204 25.82 10.40 -2.24
CA TYR A 204 24.39 10.10 -2.09
C TYR A 204 23.44 11.30 -2.15
N ARG A 205 23.59 12.24 -1.21
CA ARG A 205 22.74 13.43 -1.12
C ARG A 205 22.89 14.36 -2.34
N LYS A 206 24.11 14.66 -2.78
CA LYS A 206 24.39 15.49 -3.96
C LYS A 206 23.81 14.85 -5.21
N THR A 207 24.03 13.54 -5.37
CA THR A 207 23.51 12.76 -6.51
C THR A 207 21.98 12.80 -6.59
N LEU A 208 21.27 12.49 -5.50
CA LEU A 208 19.80 12.53 -5.50
C LEU A 208 19.22 13.94 -5.68
N ILE A 209 19.85 14.96 -5.11
CA ILE A 209 19.43 16.36 -5.32
C ILE A 209 19.55 16.75 -6.80
N LEU A 210 20.65 16.37 -7.47
CA LEU A 210 20.84 16.67 -8.89
C LEU A 210 19.89 15.89 -9.79
N SER A 211 19.66 14.61 -9.49
CA SER A 211 18.80 13.75 -10.29
C SER A 211 17.32 14.08 -10.11
N CYS A 212 16.89 14.41 -8.89
CA CYS A 212 15.49 14.72 -8.56
C CYS A 212 15.29 16.24 -8.44
N LEU A 213 14.91 16.89 -9.54
CA LEU A 213 14.88 18.36 -9.65
C LEU A 213 13.88 19.04 -8.70
N GLU A 214 12.76 18.38 -8.41
CA GLU A 214 11.70 18.90 -7.52
C GLU A 214 11.87 18.49 -6.05
N LEU A 215 12.96 17.79 -5.71
CA LEU A 215 13.19 17.25 -4.37
C LEU A 215 13.37 18.38 -3.34
N ARG A 216 12.56 18.32 -2.29
CA ARG A 216 12.49 19.28 -1.16
C ARG A 216 12.92 18.65 0.15
N TYR A 217 12.76 17.35 0.33
CA TYR A 217 13.21 16.60 1.48
C TYR A 217 13.84 15.30 1.04
N LEU A 218 15.01 15.00 1.60
CA LEU A 218 15.69 13.73 1.45
C LEU A 218 15.99 13.18 2.84
N ASP A 219 15.43 12.02 3.14
CA ASP A 219 15.42 11.40 4.46
C ASP A 219 14.93 12.39 5.53
N ASP A 220 15.74 12.64 6.56
CA ASP A 220 15.43 13.51 7.70
C ASP A 220 15.73 15.00 7.44
N ARG A 221 16.22 15.36 6.24
CA ARG A 221 16.76 16.70 5.96
C ARG A 221 16.10 17.43 4.79
N PRO A 222 15.67 18.69 4.98
CA PRO A 222 15.21 19.53 3.88
C PRO A 222 16.35 19.78 2.88
N VAL A 223 16.00 19.97 1.62
CA VAL A 223 16.90 20.36 0.52
C VAL A 223 16.69 21.85 0.28
N PHE A 224 17.70 22.65 0.59
CA PHE A 224 17.64 24.10 0.36
C PHE A 224 18.13 24.48 -1.04
N PRO A 225 17.74 25.65 -1.58
CA PRO A 225 18.25 26.13 -2.87
C PRO A 225 19.79 26.20 -2.92
N ARG A 226 20.44 26.52 -1.81
CA ARG A 226 21.91 26.53 -1.69
C ARG A 226 22.51 25.12 -1.84
N ASP A 227 21.85 24.09 -1.31
CA ASP A 227 22.33 22.71 -1.44
C ASP A 227 22.36 22.30 -2.92
N ARG A 228 21.34 22.71 -3.69
CA ARG A 228 21.25 22.49 -5.13
C ARG A 228 22.33 23.23 -5.90
N ALA A 229 22.55 24.52 -5.61
CA ALA A 229 23.62 25.29 -6.23
C ALA A 229 25.02 24.70 -5.94
N CYS A 230 25.28 24.23 -4.71
CA CYS A 230 26.53 23.54 -4.35
C CYS A 230 26.65 22.15 -5.00
N ALA A 231 25.52 21.52 -5.35
CA ALA A 231 25.51 20.28 -6.08
C ALA A 231 25.87 20.47 -7.56
N GLU A 232 25.48 21.59 -8.17
CA GLU A 232 25.76 21.91 -9.58
C GLU A 232 27.20 22.40 -9.81
N ALA A 233 27.82 23.00 -8.79
CA ALA A 233 29.23 23.41 -8.78
C ALA A 233 30.20 22.23 -8.62
#